data_AF-A0A964V7C9-F1
#
_entry.id   AF-A0A964V7C9-F1
#
_cell.length_a   1.000
_cell.length_b   1.000
_cell.length_c   1.000
_cell.angle_alpha   90.00
_cell.angle_beta   90.00
_cell.angle_gamma   90.00
#
_symmetry.space_group_name_H-M   'P 1'
#
loop_
_entity.id
_entity.type
_entity.pdbx_description
1 polymer ?
#
loop_
_entity_poly.entity_id
_entity_poly.type
_entity_poly.pdbx_seq_one_letter_code
_entity_poly.pdbx_strand_id
1 'polypeptide(L)'
;MSGTNTTSDRPREAAGRAFWAKWGLAALVLATGGVAAMLMLRASGDATGEASAGQTLFEANCMTCHGERARGDGPLAATLPVQPPSLLEHLAHHTRAQLAQLIQTGLPPAMPPAPISPDEIHLIIDYVWTLVPESERDSLRAMQEQVETAAMPSAREFAFAGTVERVDVMAQTIAVSGDDVPGWMGPMSMTYAVNRPEVLRTLAAGDRITAKVRAGDFATLYGVERVPPP
;
A
#
# COMPACT_ATOMS: atom_id res chain seq x y z
N MET A 1 54.74 3.58 -75.19
CA MET A 1 54.84 2.12 -74.92
C MET A 1 53.97 1.89 -73.69
N SER A 2 52.68 1.59 -73.86
CA SER A 2 52.13 0.22 -74.01
C SER A 2 52.52 -0.63 -72.80
N GLY A 3 51.63 -1.21 -72.00
CA GLY A 3 50.19 -1.35 -72.09
C GLY A 3 49.67 -2.03 -70.82
N THR A 4 48.34 -2.05 -70.73
CA THR A 4 47.46 -2.71 -69.77
C THR A 4 47.71 -4.21 -69.62
N ASN A 5 47.33 -4.81 -68.48
CA ASN A 5 46.41 -5.95 -68.56
C ASN A 5 45.66 -6.28 -67.27
N THR A 6 44.43 -6.73 -67.51
CA THR A 6 43.35 -7.08 -66.60
C THR A 6 43.31 -8.61 -66.38
N THR A 7 42.64 -9.02 -65.30
CA THR A 7 41.90 -10.29 -65.14
C THR A 7 42.68 -11.58 -64.82
N SER A 8 42.36 -12.18 -63.68
CA SER A 8 42.27 -13.65 -63.52
C SER A 8 41.15 -13.92 -62.50
N ASP A 9 39.94 -14.28 -62.92
CA ASP A 9 39.49 -15.63 -63.27
C ASP A 9 39.76 -16.70 -62.20
N ARG A 10 38.68 -17.29 -61.67
CA ARG A 10 38.69 -18.40 -60.71
C ARG A 10 38.94 -19.72 -61.43
N PRO A 11 39.54 -20.72 -60.73
CA PRO A 11 38.90 -22.04 -60.77
C PRO A 11 38.92 -22.83 -59.45
N ARG A 12 37.78 -23.49 -59.24
CA ARG A 12 37.50 -24.86 -58.76
C ARG A 12 38.48 -25.57 -57.80
N GLU A 13 37.91 -25.89 -56.64
CA GLU A 13 37.96 -27.17 -55.90
C GLU A 13 39.31 -27.82 -55.60
N ALA A 14 39.68 -27.82 -54.32
CA ALA A 14 40.49 -28.87 -53.72
C ALA A 14 39.97 -29.20 -52.31
N ALA A 15 39.61 -30.47 -52.15
CA ALA A 15 39.14 -31.12 -50.93
C ALA A 15 40.19 -31.13 -49.82
N GLY A 16 39.77 -31.27 -48.55
CA GLY A 16 40.74 -31.59 -47.49
C GLY A 16 40.30 -31.49 -46.03
N ARG A 17 39.30 -32.27 -45.62
CA ARG A 17 39.30 -33.15 -44.43
C ARG A 17 39.65 -32.58 -43.03
N ALA A 18 38.82 -33.04 -42.09
CA ALA A 18 39.00 -33.10 -40.62
C ALA A 18 38.60 -31.80 -39.91
N PHE A 19 37.58 -31.78 -39.04
CA PHE A 19 37.59 -32.49 -37.77
C PHE A 19 36.15 -32.59 -37.20
N TRP A 20 35.36 -33.53 -37.72
CA TRP A 20 34.09 -33.89 -37.10
C TRP A 20 34.37 -34.84 -35.93
N ALA A 21 34.29 -34.35 -34.69
CA ALA A 21 33.99 -35.15 -33.49
C ALA A 21 33.99 -34.28 -32.23
N LYS A 22 32.85 -33.64 -31.92
CA LYS A 22 32.43 -33.29 -30.53
C LYS A 22 31.06 -32.59 -30.40
N TRP A 23 30.18 -32.70 -31.40
CA TRP A 23 28.83 -32.13 -31.30
C TRP A 23 27.80 -33.22 -31.58
N GLY A 24 27.62 -34.08 -30.58
CA GLY A 24 26.54 -35.07 -30.53
C GLY A 24 25.94 -35.05 -29.14
N LEU A 25 24.64 -34.75 -29.08
CA LEU A 25 23.72 -34.76 -27.94
C LEU A 25 23.74 -33.55 -26.98
N ALA A 26 22.85 -32.59 -27.25
CA ALA A 26 21.79 -32.19 -26.30
C ALA A 26 20.75 -31.31 -27.03
N ALA A 27 19.92 -31.94 -27.85
CA ALA A 27 18.58 -31.40 -28.10
C ALA A 27 17.73 -31.73 -26.87
N LEU A 28 17.04 -30.72 -26.31
CA LEU A 28 15.85 -30.76 -25.44
C LEU A 28 15.93 -29.86 -24.19
N VAL A 29 15.95 -28.53 -24.33
CA VAL A 29 15.30 -27.57 -23.39
C VAL A 29 14.98 -26.27 -24.14
N LEU A 30 13.96 -26.26 -24.99
CA LEU A 30 13.42 -25.02 -25.59
C LEU A 30 11.89 -25.10 -25.66
N ALA A 31 11.22 -25.08 -24.50
CA ALA A 31 9.76 -24.87 -24.45
C ALA A 31 9.19 -24.38 -23.10
N THR A 32 10.00 -24.06 -22.08
CA THR A 32 9.48 -23.58 -20.77
C THR A 32 10.01 -22.20 -20.36
N GLY A 33 11.05 -21.67 -21.01
CA GLY A 33 11.64 -20.37 -20.65
C GLY A 33 10.90 -19.13 -21.16
N GLY A 34 10.06 -19.27 -22.19
CA GLY A 34 9.43 -18.13 -22.86
C GLY A 34 8.28 -17.48 -22.07
N VAL A 35 7.55 -18.26 -21.27
CA VAL A 35 6.40 -17.75 -20.50
C VAL A 35 6.85 -17.04 -19.22
N ALA A 36 7.97 -17.46 -18.62
CA ALA A 36 8.52 -16.81 -17.43
C ALA A 36 9.11 -15.41 -17.72
N ALA A 37 9.66 -15.19 -18.91
CA ALA A 37 10.18 -13.88 -19.32
C ALA A 37 9.08 -12.85 -19.67
N MET A 38 7.89 -13.30 -20.09
CA MET A 38 6.74 -12.40 -20.32
C MET A 38 6.05 -11.94 -19.03
N LEU A 39 6.27 -12.61 -17.90
CA LEU A 39 5.63 -12.25 -16.63
C LEU A 39 6.41 -11.22 -15.80
N MET A 40 7.64 -10.86 -16.20
CA MET A 40 8.49 -9.91 -15.47
C MET A 40 8.50 -8.48 -16.04
N LEU A 41 7.74 -8.20 -17.11
CA LEU A 41 7.70 -6.88 -17.77
C LEU A 41 6.52 -5.98 -17.36
N ARG A 42 5.78 -6.32 -16.30
CA ARG A 42 4.61 -5.56 -15.83
C ARG A 42 4.83 -4.73 -14.57
N ALA A 43 6.01 -4.12 -14.40
CA ALA A 43 6.28 -3.27 -13.22
C ALA A 43 6.91 -1.92 -13.54
N SER A 44 7.11 -1.58 -14.82
CA SER A 44 7.75 -0.31 -15.21
C SER A 44 6.85 0.60 -16.04
N GLY A 45 5.67 0.13 -16.47
CA GLY A 45 4.71 0.92 -17.25
C GLY A 45 3.63 1.63 -16.41
N ASP A 46 3.42 1.19 -15.16
CA ASP A 46 2.34 1.70 -14.31
C ASP A 46 2.76 2.97 -13.56
N ALA A 47 3.99 3.03 -13.04
CA ALA A 47 4.48 4.18 -12.25
C ALA A 47 4.44 5.52 -13.01
N THR A 48 4.67 5.50 -14.33
CA THR A 48 4.57 6.72 -15.16
C THR A 48 3.13 7.12 -15.46
N GLY A 49 2.23 6.14 -15.62
CA GLY A 49 0.80 6.38 -15.84
C GLY A 49 0.09 6.87 -14.59
N GLU A 50 0.41 6.27 -13.44
CA GLU A 50 -0.10 6.64 -12.12
C GLU A 50 0.34 8.05 -11.71
N ALA A 51 1.61 8.40 -11.92
CA ALA A 51 2.09 9.76 -11.66
C ALA A 51 1.39 10.81 -12.53
N SER A 52 1.14 10.50 -13.81
CA SER A 52 0.41 11.39 -14.72
C SER A 52 -1.07 11.54 -14.33
N ALA A 53 -1.72 10.48 -13.85
CA ALA A 53 -3.09 10.52 -13.36
C ALA A 53 -3.19 11.34 -12.06
N GLY A 54 -2.27 11.11 -11.12
CA GLY A 54 -2.16 11.87 -9.87
C GLY A 54 -1.93 13.37 -10.09
N GLN A 55 -1.09 13.72 -11.06
CA GLN A 55 -0.88 15.11 -11.47
C GLN A 55 -2.18 15.76 -11.95
N THR A 56 -2.90 15.11 -12.86
CA THR A 56 -4.16 15.64 -13.42
C THR A 56 -5.19 15.89 -12.31
N LEU A 57 -5.31 14.94 -11.37
CA LEU A 57 -6.20 15.07 -10.23
C LEU A 57 -5.79 16.21 -9.29
N PHE A 58 -4.48 16.38 -9.03
CA PHE A 58 -3.97 17.47 -8.20
C PHE A 58 -4.21 18.85 -8.82
N GLU A 59 -3.96 19.00 -10.13
CA GLU A 59 -4.20 20.25 -10.86
C GLU A 59 -5.67 20.66 -10.80
N ALA A 60 -6.59 19.69 -10.98
CA ALA A 60 -8.02 19.95 -10.97
C ALA A 60 -8.59 20.29 -9.58
N ASN A 61 -8.02 19.74 -8.50
CA ASN A 61 -8.67 19.77 -7.18
C ASN A 61 -7.87 20.49 -6.09
N CYS A 62 -6.54 20.58 -6.20
CA CYS A 62 -5.68 21.00 -5.10
C CYS A 62 -4.89 22.28 -5.42
N MET A 63 -4.45 22.43 -6.66
CA MET A 63 -3.50 23.47 -7.08
C MET A 63 -3.99 24.91 -6.82
N THR A 64 -5.29 25.17 -6.92
CA THR A 64 -5.87 26.51 -6.70
C THR A 64 -5.57 27.07 -5.29
N CYS A 65 -5.45 26.19 -4.30
CA CYS A 65 -5.13 26.57 -2.92
C CYS A 65 -3.69 26.20 -2.55
N HIS A 66 -3.21 25.00 -2.93
CA HIS A 66 -1.91 24.49 -2.52
C HIS A 66 -0.75 24.84 -3.46
N GLY A 67 -1.04 25.42 -4.64
CA GLY A 67 -0.04 25.83 -5.62
C GLY A 67 0.50 24.68 -6.47
N GLU A 68 1.14 25.02 -7.60
CA GLU A 68 1.67 24.06 -8.58
C GLU A 68 2.73 23.12 -7.96
N ARG A 69 3.49 23.64 -6.99
CA ARG A 69 4.53 22.88 -6.27
C ARG A 69 4.08 22.35 -4.92
N ALA A 70 2.78 22.38 -4.64
CA ALA A 70 2.20 21.92 -3.38
C ALA A 70 2.78 22.60 -2.12
N ARG A 71 3.17 23.88 -2.23
CA ARG A 71 3.81 24.65 -1.15
C ARG A 71 2.84 25.50 -0.33
N GLY A 72 1.54 25.41 -0.60
CA GLY A 72 0.53 26.23 0.07
C GLY A 72 0.45 27.64 -0.49
N ASP A 73 1.01 27.88 -1.68
CA ASP A 73 1.16 29.18 -2.34
C ASP A 73 0.25 29.33 -3.58
N GLY A 74 -0.89 28.63 -3.59
CA GLY A 74 -1.86 28.73 -4.68
C GLY A 74 -2.47 30.14 -4.81
N PRO A 75 -3.07 30.46 -5.96
CA PRO A 75 -3.63 31.79 -6.22
C PRO A 75 -4.66 32.27 -5.18
N LEU A 76 -5.35 31.36 -4.49
CA LEU A 76 -6.26 31.72 -3.40
C LEU A 76 -5.59 31.83 -2.03
N ALA A 77 -4.39 31.27 -1.83
CA ALA A 77 -3.77 31.10 -0.52
C ALA A 77 -3.70 32.37 0.32
N ALA A 78 -3.29 33.49 -0.29
CA ALA A 78 -3.15 34.78 0.39
C ALA A 78 -4.49 35.41 0.83
N THR A 79 -5.61 34.94 0.28
CA THR A 79 -6.96 35.45 0.58
C THR A 79 -7.74 34.56 1.54
N LEU A 80 -7.22 33.36 1.85
CA LEU A 80 -7.87 32.42 2.76
C LEU A 80 -7.64 32.83 4.22
N PRO A 81 -8.63 32.64 5.11
CA PRO A 81 -8.47 32.93 6.54
C PRO A 81 -7.39 32.10 7.22
N VAL A 82 -7.15 30.90 6.71
CA VAL A 82 -6.08 30.00 7.12
C VAL A 82 -5.25 29.70 5.87
N GLN A 83 -3.96 30.05 5.91
CA GLN A 83 -3.08 29.74 4.79
C GLN A 83 -2.87 28.24 4.68
N PRO A 84 -3.01 27.65 3.49
CA PRO A 84 -2.70 26.24 3.29
C PRO A 84 -1.23 25.97 3.61
N PRO A 85 -0.89 24.88 4.32
CA PRO A 85 0.50 24.53 4.59
C PRO A 85 1.20 24.02 3.31
N SER A 86 2.53 23.98 3.36
CA SER A 86 3.32 23.20 2.40
C SER A 86 3.04 21.73 2.61
N LEU A 87 2.46 21.07 1.59
CA LEU A 87 2.14 19.65 1.66
C LEU A 87 3.42 18.81 1.71
N LEU A 88 4.50 19.27 1.06
CA LEU A 88 5.79 18.56 1.02
C LEU A 88 6.35 18.27 2.42
N GLU A 89 6.20 19.22 3.34
CA GLU A 89 6.64 19.09 4.73
C GLU A 89 5.71 18.17 5.54
N HIS A 90 4.41 18.17 5.23
CA HIS A 90 3.40 17.44 5.98
C HIS A 90 3.26 15.97 5.58
N LEU A 91 3.67 15.60 4.35
CA LEU A 91 3.56 14.24 3.83
C LEU A 91 4.08 13.17 4.80
N ALA A 92 5.22 13.45 5.45
CA ALA A 92 5.89 12.48 6.31
C ALA A 92 5.44 12.48 7.78
N HIS A 93 4.60 13.44 8.18
CA HIS A 93 4.05 13.52 9.54
C HIS A 93 2.75 12.75 9.72
N HIS A 94 2.22 12.19 8.63
CA HIS A 94 0.96 11.48 8.61
C HIS A 94 1.12 10.14 7.90
N THR A 95 0.35 9.15 8.34
CA THR A 95 0.20 7.92 7.55
C THR A 95 -0.50 8.24 6.24
N ARG A 96 -0.27 7.40 5.24
CA ARG A 96 -0.96 7.44 3.95
C ARG A 96 -2.48 7.33 4.13
N ALA A 97 -2.94 6.50 5.07
CA ALA A 97 -4.36 6.39 5.41
C ALA A 97 -4.91 7.69 6.04
N GLN A 98 -4.15 8.33 6.94
CA GLN A 98 -4.52 9.62 7.52
C GLN A 98 -4.57 10.72 6.46
N LEU A 99 -3.60 10.78 5.55
CA LEU A 99 -3.61 11.72 4.43
C LEU A 99 -4.82 11.50 3.53
N ALA A 100 -5.13 10.25 3.19
CA ALA A 100 -6.29 9.93 2.37
C ALA A 100 -7.60 10.36 3.03
N GLN A 101 -7.73 10.09 4.33
CA GLN A 101 -8.88 10.52 5.13
C GLN A 101 -9.00 12.05 5.17
N LEU A 102 -7.92 12.77 5.45
CA LEU A 102 -7.89 14.23 5.50
C LEU A 102 -8.35 14.84 4.17
N ILE A 103 -7.87 14.31 3.04
CA ILE A 103 -8.26 14.79 1.70
C ILE A 103 -9.74 14.50 1.45
N GLN A 104 -10.21 13.29 1.79
CA GLN A 104 -11.59 12.87 1.55
C GLN A 104 -12.60 13.68 2.38
N THR A 105 -12.34 13.90 3.67
CA THR A 105 -13.29 14.62 4.54
C THR A 105 -13.04 16.12 4.64
N GLY A 106 -11.89 16.58 4.16
CA GLY A 106 -11.44 17.94 4.41
C GLY A 106 -11.04 18.16 5.87
N LEU A 107 -10.70 19.41 6.17
CA LEU A 107 -10.46 19.93 7.51
C LEU A 107 -11.23 21.25 7.69
N PRO A 108 -12.55 21.20 7.94
CA PRO A 108 -13.37 22.41 8.06
C PRO A 108 -12.95 23.30 9.24
N PRO A 109 -12.98 24.64 9.09
CA PRO A 109 -13.37 25.40 7.90
C PRO A 109 -12.21 25.64 6.90
N ALA A 110 -11.00 25.13 7.19
CA ALA A 110 -9.78 25.49 6.48
C ALA A 110 -9.62 24.79 5.11
N MET A 111 -9.99 23.51 5.03
CA MET A 111 -9.90 22.70 3.81
C MET A 111 -11.25 22.02 3.56
N PRO A 112 -11.90 22.21 2.40
CA PRO A 112 -13.13 21.50 2.07
C PRO A 112 -12.85 20.01 1.78
N PRO A 113 -13.86 19.13 1.90
CA PRO A 113 -13.77 17.75 1.42
C PRO A 113 -13.57 17.71 -0.10
N ALA A 114 -12.74 16.79 -0.57
CA ALA A 114 -12.60 16.49 -2.00
C ALA A 114 -13.44 15.25 -2.34
N PRO A 115 -14.43 15.32 -3.25
CA PRO A 115 -15.26 14.19 -3.65
C PRO A 115 -14.50 13.27 -4.63
N ILE A 116 -13.39 12.71 -4.18
CA ILE A 116 -12.45 11.87 -4.93
C ILE A 116 -12.43 10.48 -4.27
N SER A 117 -12.32 9.41 -5.05
CA SER A 117 -12.26 8.05 -4.49
C SER A 117 -10.95 7.81 -3.73
N PRO A 118 -10.92 6.88 -2.75
CA PRO A 118 -9.69 6.57 -2.01
C PRO A 118 -8.50 6.20 -2.91
N ASP A 119 -8.74 5.42 -3.96
CA ASP A 119 -7.70 4.99 -4.90
C ASP A 119 -7.12 6.17 -5.70
N GLU A 120 -7.96 7.10 -6.13
CA GLU A 120 -7.54 8.34 -6.80
C GLU A 120 -6.77 9.28 -5.85
N ILE A 121 -7.18 9.36 -4.58
CA ILE A 121 -6.45 10.14 -3.58
C ILE A 121 -5.02 9.60 -3.38
N HIS A 122 -4.84 8.28 -3.44
CA HIS A 122 -3.52 7.67 -3.37
C HIS A 122 -2.61 8.10 -4.55
N LEU A 123 -3.16 8.22 -5.77
CA LEU A 123 -2.43 8.76 -6.92
C LEU A 123 -2.01 10.21 -6.70
N ILE A 124 -2.87 11.04 -6.09
CA ILE A 124 -2.53 12.42 -5.74
C ILE A 124 -1.37 12.44 -4.74
N ILE A 125 -1.45 11.64 -3.66
CA ILE A 125 -0.38 11.57 -2.66
C ILE A 125 0.94 11.16 -3.31
N ASP A 126 0.93 10.17 -4.20
CA ASP A 126 2.13 9.73 -4.93
C ASP A 126 2.69 10.82 -5.83
N TYR A 127 1.84 11.55 -6.54
CA TYR A 127 2.26 12.71 -7.33
C TYR A 127 2.93 13.79 -6.44
N VAL A 128 2.34 14.14 -5.29
CA VAL A 128 2.94 15.14 -4.40
C VAL A 128 4.30 14.68 -3.86
N TRP A 129 4.49 13.38 -3.62
CA TRP A 129 5.81 12.82 -3.30
C TRP A 129 6.85 13.01 -4.42
N THR A 130 6.43 13.08 -5.68
CA THR A 130 7.34 13.38 -6.80
C THR A 130 7.84 14.83 -6.80
N LEU A 131 7.11 15.74 -6.15
CA LEU A 131 7.45 17.16 -6.02
C LEU A 131 8.47 17.42 -4.89
N VAL A 132 8.69 16.45 -3.99
CA VAL A 132 9.69 16.53 -2.93
C VAL A 132 11.10 16.51 -3.55
N PRO A 133 11.99 17.47 -3.20
CA PRO A 133 13.38 17.47 -3.66
C PRO A 133 14.07 16.14 -3.37
N GLU A 134 14.85 15.63 -4.32
CA GLU A 134 15.53 14.34 -4.20
C GLU A 134 16.42 14.26 -2.95
N SER A 135 17.07 15.37 -2.58
CA SER A 135 17.90 15.48 -1.37
C SER A 135 17.14 15.27 -0.05
N GLU A 136 15.82 15.44 -0.04
CA GLU A 136 14.99 15.35 1.16
C GLU A 136 14.09 14.09 1.14
N ARG A 137 13.79 13.56 -0.05
CA ARG A 137 12.80 12.51 -0.26
C ARG A 137 13.07 11.26 0.56
N ASP A 138 14.30 10.76 0.58
CA ASP A 138 14.64 9.53 1.28
C ASP A 138 14.47 9.68 2.80
N SER A 139 14.89 10.83 3.34
CA SER A 139 14.76 11.11 4.78
C SER A 139 13.30 11.25 5.19
N LEU A 140 12.49 11.94 4.37
CA LEU A 140 11.06 12.10 4.62
C LEU A 140 10.31 10.77 4.47
N ARG A 141 10.67 9.91 3.51
CA ARG A 141 10.08 8.58 3.39
C ARG A 141 10.41 7.70 4.59
N ALA A 142 11.65 7.73 5.07
CA ALA A 142 12.03 7.02 6.28
C ALA A 142 11.24 7.51 7.51
N MET A 143 11.01 8.83 7.61
CA MET A 143 10.17 9.40 8.67
C MET A 143 8.71 8.94 8.53
N GLN A 144 8.15 8.94 7.32
CA GLN A 144 6.80 8.44 7.08
C GLN A 144 6.67 6.96 7.45
N GLU A 145 7.65 6.12 7.11
CA GLU A 145 7.67 4.71 7.48
C GLU A 145 7.67 4.52 9.01
N GLN A 146 8.37 5.38 9.75
CA GLN A 146 8.30 5.38 11.21
C GLN A 146 6.91 5.78 11.73
N VAL A 147 6.28 6.80 11.14
CA VAL A 147 4.91 7.20 11.48
C VAL A 147 3.92 6.08 11.17
N GLU A 148 4.03 5.43 10.00
CA GLU A 148 3.26 4.25 9.64
C GLU A 148 3.45 3.13 10.65
N THR A 149 4.69 2.78 10.97
CA THR A 149 5.00 1.72 11.94
C THR A 149 4.46 2.04 13.34
N ALA A 150 4.47 3.31 13.75
CA ALA A 150 3.94 3.76 15.04
C ALA A 150 2.40 3.82 15.06
N ALA A 151 1.78 4.15 13.93
CA ALA A 151 0.34 4.28 13.76
C ALA A 151 -0.35 2.96 13.38
N MET A 152 0.40 1.99 12.84
CA MET A 152 -0.01 0.59 12.89
C MET A 152 -0.36 0.31 14.34
N PRO A 153 -1.57 -0.20 14.64
CA PRO A 153 -2.00 -0.43 16.01
C PRO A 153 -0.88 -1.20 16.66
N SER A 154 -0.20 -0.55 17.63
CA SER A 154 1.02 -1.12 18.18
C SER A 154 0.65 -2.54 18.57
N ALA A 155 1.41 -3.51 18.09
CA ALA A 155 1.15 -4.93 18.29
C ALA A 155 1.24 -5.34 19.78
N ARG A 156 1.10 -4.40 20.73
CA ARG A 156 0.61 -4.70 22.07
C ARG A 156 -0.81 -5.19 21.97
N GLU A 157 -0.86 -6.49 21.74
CA GLU A 157 -2.00 -7.32 22.01
C GLU A 157 -2.09 -7.53 23.53
N PHE A 158 -3.26 -7.32 24.10
CA PHE A 158 -3.58 -7.71 25.46
C PHE A 158 -4.45 -8.96 25.41
N ALA A 159 -4.19 -9.89 26.32
CA ALA A 159 -5.06 -11.03 26.50
C ALA A 159 -6.41 -10.54 27.03
N PHE A 160 -7.48 -10.93 26.36
CA PHE A 160 -8.84 -10.61 26.75
C PHE A 160 -9.56 -11.90 27.14
N ALA A 161 -10.31 -11.85 28.23
CA ALA A 161 -11.24 -12.90 28.61
C ALA A 161 -12.54 -12.26 29.09
N GLY A 162 -13.64 -12.98 28.94
CA GLY A 162 -14.95 -12.46 29.29
C GLY A 162 -16.06 -13.45 29.04
N THR A 163 -17.26 -13.08 29.45
CA THR A 163 -18.47 -13.88 29.28
C THR A 163 -19.38 -13.22 28.25
N VAL A 164 -19.76 -13.97 27.21
CA VAL A 164 -20.65 -13.49 26.16
C VAL A 164 -22.02 -13.20 26.76
N GLU A 165 -22.50 -11.98 26.62
CA GLU A 165 -23.86 -11.57 27.03
C GLU A 165 -24.84 -11.67 25.87
N ARG A 166 -24.38 -11.37 24.65
CA ARG A 166 -25.21 -11.39 23.44
C ARG A 166 -24.37 -11.64 22.19
N VAL A 167 -24.94 -12.33 21.22
CA VAL A 167 -24.35 -12.54 19.89
C VAL A 167 -25.27 -11.94 18.84
N ASP A 168 -24.73 -11.09 17.97
CA ASP A 168 -25.41 -10.57 16.80
C ASP A 168 -24.66 -10.98 15.53
N VAL A 169 -25.14 -12.05 14.90
CA VAL A 169 -24.52 -12.61 13.68
C VAL A 169 -24.71 -11.68 12.48
N MET A 170 -25.81 -10.91 12.44
CA MET A 170 -26.11 -10.01 11.31
C MET A 170 -25.23 -8.76 11.38
N ALA A 171 -25.04 -8.20 12.58
CA ALA A 171 -24.16 -7.07 12.81
C ALA A 171 -22.68 -7.47 12.96
N GLN A 172 -22.36 -8.77 12.96
CA GLN A 172 -21.02 -9.31 13.19
C GLN A 172 -20.39 -8.86 14.51
N THR A 173 -21.20 -8.74 15.57
CA THR A 173 -20.77 -8.26 16.88
C THR A 173 -21.15 -9.22 18.01
N ILE A 174 -20.45 -9.09 19.14
CA ILE A 174 -20.77 -9.73 20.42
C ILE A 174 -20.75 -8.71 21.55
N ALA A 175 -21.76 -8.75 22.41
CA ALA A 175 -21.70 -8.08 23.71
C ALA A 175 -21.02 -9.03 24.69
N VAL A 176 -19.98 -8.57 25.37
CA VAL A 176 -19.17 -9.37 26.29
C VAL A 176 -18.98 -8.60 27.59
N SER A 177 -19.29 -9.26 28.70
CA SER A 177 -18.85 -8.87 30.03
C SER A 177 -17.36 -9.20 30.16
N GLY A 178 -16.50 -8.21 29.87
CA GLY A 178 -15.05 -8.36 29.89
C GLY A 178 -14.51 -8.38 31.31
N ASP A 179 -13.50 -9.21 31.54
CA ASP A 179 -12.72 -9.18 32.78
C ASP A 179 -11.77 -7.97 32.80
N ASP A 180 -11.05 -7.80 33.90
CA ASP A 180 -9.93 -6.85 33.96
C ASP A 180 -8.84 -7.24 32.97
N VAL A 181 -8.43 -6.30 32.13
CA VAL A 181 -7.31 -6.44 31.20
C VAL A 181 -6.19 -5.50 31.66
N PRO A 182 -5.19 -6.01 32.41
CA PRO A 182 -4.14 -5.19 33.01
C PRO A 182 -3.43 -4.29 32.00
N GLY A 183 -3.43 -2.99 32.27
CA GLY A 183 -2.78 -1.97 31.43
C GLY A 183 -3.57 -1.56 30.18
N TRP A 184 -4.83 -2.01 30.02
CA TRP A 184 -5.67 -1.64 28.89
C TRP A 184 -7.06 -1.14 29.31
N MET A 185 -7.84 -1.96 30.02
CA MET A 185 -9.22 -1.62 30.41
C MET A 185 -9.64 -2.41 31.65
N GLY A 186 -10.38 -1.75 32.55
CA GLY A 186 -11.01 -2.42 33.69
C GLY A 186 -12.18 -3.32 33.27
N PRO A 187 -12.73 -4.13 34.19
CA PRO A 187 -13.83 -5.04 33.88
C PRO A 187 -15.10 -4.24 33.53
N MET A 188 -15.66 -4.48 32.34
CA MET A 188 -16.90 -3.84 31.87
C MET A 188 -17.58 -4.63 30.75
N SER A 189 -18.88 -4.41 30.58
CA SER A 189 -19.62 -4.93 29.42
C SER A 189 -19.52 -3.99 28.23
N MET A 190 -19.16 -4.54 27.07
CA MET A 190 -19.04 -3.82 25.82
C MET A 190 -19.45 -4.68 24.62
N THR A 191 -19.89 -4.00 23.56
CA THR A 191 -20.13 -4.62 22.26
C THR A 191 -18.88 -4.50 21.40
N TYR A 192 -18.40 -5.62 20.89
CA TYR A 192 -17.23 -5.73 20.05
C TYR A 192 -17.58 -6.33 18.68
N ALA A 193 -16.96 -5.83 17.62
CA ALA A 193 -16.82 -6.56 16.38
C ALA A 193 -15.87 -7.75 16.56
N VAL A 194 -15.99 -8.77 15.71
CA VAL A 194 -15.06 -9.90 15.69
C VAL A 194 -14.33 -10.01 14.37
N ASN A 195 -13.02 -10.23 14.44
CA ASN A 195 -12.18 -10.31 13.24
C ASN A 195 -12.45 -11.57 12.38
N ARG A 196 -13.05 -12.61 12.97
CA ARG A 196 -13.47 -13.85 12.31
C ARG A 196 -14.96 -14.09 12.58
N PRO A 197 -15.87 -13.53 11.76
CA PRO A 197 -17.31 -13.56 12.04
C PRO A 197 -17.90 -14.98 12.03
N GLU A 198 -17.18 -15.98 11.50
CA GLU A 198 -17.60 -17.38 11.50
C GLU A 198 -17.77 -17.93 12.92
N VAL A 199 -16.97 -17.44 13.87
CA VAL A 199 -17.01 -17.87 15.28
C VAL A 199 -18.35 -17.55 15.92
N LEU A 200 -19.05 -16.50 15.47
CA LEU A 200 -20.34 -16.07 16.04
C LEU A 200 -21.40 -17.15 15.96
N ARG A 201 -21.35 -17.99 14.91
CA ARG A 201 -22.28 -19.11 14.75
C ARG A 201 -22.06 -20.23 15.77
N THR A 202 -20.92 -20.18 16.45
CA THR A 202 -20.49 -21.16 17.45
C THR A 202 -20.48 -20.60 18.86
N LEU A 203 -21.01 -19.39 19.09
CA LEU A 203 -21.08 -18.75 20.41
C LEU A 203 -22.54 -18.53 20.81
N ALA A 204 -22.77 -18.50 22.12
CA ALA A 204 -24.06 -18.25 22.75
C ALA A 204 -23.86 -17.39 24.00
N ALA A 205 -24.93 -16.74 24.45
CA ALA A 205 -24.91 -16.03 25.72
C ALA A 205 -24.59 -17.00 26.87
N GLY A 206 -23.74 -16.57 27.80
CA GLY A 206 -23.19 -17.37 28.89
C GLY A 206 -21.87 -18.07 28.57
N ASP A 207 -21.43 -18.12 27.31
CA ASP A 207 -20.15 -18.73 26.96
C ASP A 207 -18.98 -17.91 27.53
N ARG A 208 -18.00 -18.62 28.10
CA ARG A 208 -16.70 -18.05 28.42
C ARG A 208 -15.83 -18.03 27.17
N ILE A 209 -15.18 -16.91 26.90
CA ILE A 209 -14.29 -16.75 25.74
C ILE A 209 -12.91 -16.23 26.16
N THR A 210 -11.93 -16.53 25.31
CA THR A 210 -10.65 -15.80 25.25
C THR A 210 -10.53 -15.13 23.90
N ALA A 211 -9.82 -14.01 23.86
CA ALA A 211 -9.51 -13.27 22.66
C ALA A 211 -8.27 -12.40 22.89
N LYS A 212 -7.95 -11.58 21.90
CA LYS A 212 -6.98 -10.51 22.02
C LYS A 212 -7.63 -9.17 21.66
N VAL A 213 -7.17 -8.12 22.32
CA VAL A 213 -7.48 -6.72 22.00
C VAL A 213 -6.18 -6.00 21.69
N ARG A 214 -6.22 -4.93 20.90
CA ARG A 214 -5.02 -4.19 20.48
C ARG A 214 -5.05 -2.78 21.02
N ALA A 215 -3.88 -2.26 21.40
CA ALA A 215 -3.76 -0.85 21.75
C ALA A 215 -4.25 0.04 20.59
N GLY A 216 -5.20 0.95 20.85
CA GLY A 216 -5.80 1.83 19.85
C GLY A 216 -7.03 1.25 19.12
N ASP A 217 -7.33 -0.04 19.29
CA ASP A 217 -8.54 -0.68 18.79
C ASP A 217 -9.35 -1.24 19.96
N PHE A 218 -10.34 -0.45 20.39
CA PHE A 218 -11.24 -0.77 21.50
C PHE A 218 -12.54 -1.44 21.06
N ALA A 219 -12.71 -1.64 19.75
CA ALA A 219 -13.98 -2.09 19.18
C ALA A 219 -13.90 -3.52 18.64
N THR A 220 -12.71 -4.10 18.46
CA THR A 220 -12.56 -5.42 17.82
C THR A 220 -11.90 -6.45 18.74
N LEU A 221 -12.51 -7.64 18.81
CA LEU A 221 -11.89 -8.82 19.40
C LEU A 221 -11.24 -9.69 18.31
N TYR A 222 -10.00 -10.09 18.58
CA TYR A 222 -9.16 -10.86 17.68
C TYR A 222 -8.98 -12.29 18.19
N GLY A 223 -9.18 -13.28 17.33
CA GLY A 223 -8.93 -14.68 17.67
C GLY A 223 -9.83 -15.18 18.80
N VAL A 224 -11.12 -14.85 18.73
CA VAL A 224 -12.10 -15.30 19.73
C VAL A 224 -12.18 -16.83 19.72
N GLU A 225 -12.05 -17.42 20.90
CA GLU A 225 -12.17 -18.86 21.13
C GLU A 225 -13.04 -19.11 22.37
N ARG A 226 -13.96 -20.08 22.26
CA ARG A 226 -14.77 -20.54 23.40
C ARG A 226 -13.89 -21.35 24.35
N VAL A 227 -13.93 -21.02 25.64
CA VAL A 227 -13.28 -21.82 26.69
C VAL A 227 -14.20 -23.00 27.02
N PRO A 228 -13.75 -24.25 26.92
CA PRO A 228 -14.53 -25.41 27.32
C PRO A 228 -14.88 -25.36 28.82
N PRO A 229 -16.08 -25.83 29.22
CA PRO A 229 -16.38 -26.00 30.64
C PRO A 229 -15.40 -27.02 31.28
N PRO A 230 -15.07 -26.84 32.58
CA PRO A 230 -14.19 -27.75 33.32
C PRO A 230 -14.79 -29.15 33.51
#